data_AF-A0A7W4XYZ6-F1
#
_entry.id   AF-A0A7W4XYZ6-F1
#
_cell.length_a   1.000
_cell.length_b   1.000
_cell.length_c   1.000
_cell.angle_alpha   90.00
_cell.angle_beta   90.00
_cell.angle_gamma   90.00
#
_symmetry.space_group_name_H-M   'P 1'
#
loop_
_entity.id
_entity.type
_entity.pdbx_description
1 polymer ?
#
loop_
_entity_poly.entity_id
_entity_poly.type
_entity_poly.pdbx_seq_one_letter_code
_entity_poly.pdbx_strand_id
1 'polypeptide(L)'
;MGPRRVVLAAAALTAALAGCGSPSGTADPEVVERHVASRSAPDVVRDYLDAVQDDDRATAAVLSTPGFAAQDVWQRDGAPDLDDVEVSDDTTPYDTGWSSEELQAYAQAVDVQTTYRADDGGTGTAGGEPGWGYVLVRHSDQDPWLIASAGHG
;
A
#
# COMPACT_ATOMS: atom_id res chain seq x y z
N MET A 1 23.38 -17.80 42.63
CA MET A 1 23.80 -16.89 41.54
C MET A 1 24.71 -17.67 40.61
N GLY A 2 24.32 -17.80 39.35
CA GLY A 2 25.02 -18.53 38.29
C GLY A 2 24.17 -18.47 37.01
N PRO A 3 24.74 -18.12 35.84
CA PRO A 3 24.05 -17.33 34.82
C PRO A 3 23.04 -18.11 33.97
N ARG A 4 21.87 -17.50 33.77
CA ARG A 4 20.87 -17.87 32.76
C ARG A 4 21.45 -17.59 31.38
N ARG A 5 21.75 -18.66 30.62
CA ARG A 5 22.09 -18.56 29.20
C ARG A 5 20.81 -18.42 28.40
N VAL A 6 20.60 -17.21 27.88
CA VAL A 6 19.60 -16.89 26.86
C VAL A 6 19.99 -17.66 25.59
N VAL A 7 19.15 -18.60 25.17
CA VAL A 7 19.25 -19.22 23.84
C VAL A 7 18.52 -18.28 22.89
N LEU A 8 19.25 -17.35 22.27
CA LEU A 8 18.80 -16.65 21.09
C LEU A 8 18.73 -17.67 19.96
N ALA A 9 17.52 -18.12 19.63
CA ALA A 9 17.25 -18.84 18.40
C ALA A 9 17.25 -17.82 17.25
N ALA A 10 18.42 -17.60 16.64
CA ALA A 10 18.52 -16.91 15.37
C ALA A 10 17.95 -17.84 14.29
N ALA A 11 16.71 -17.62 13.89
CA ALA A 11 16.13 -18.26 12.71
C ALA A 11 16.75 -17.61 11.47
N ALA A 12 17.82 -18.20 10.97
CA ALA A 12 18.43 -17.86 9.69
C ALA A 12 17.50 -18.30 8.56
N LEU A 13 16.70 -17.37 8.02
CA LEU A 13 15.93 -17.62 6.80
C LEU A 13 16.89 -17.51 5.60
N THR A 14 17.34 -18.66 5.11
CA THR A 14 18.21 -18.74 3.94
C THR A 14 17.33 -18.79 2.68
N ALA A 15 17.02 -17.64 2.08
CA ALA A 15 16.36 -17.59 0.78
C ALA A 15 17.42 -17.57 -0.34
N ALA A 16 17.74 -18.75 -0.87
CA ALA A 16 18.47 -18.88 -2.12
C ALA A 16 17.48 -18.70 -3.29
N LEU A 17 17.57 -17.57 -4.00
CA LEU A 17 16.95 -17.40 -5.32
C LEU A 17 18.03 -16.93 -6.30
N ALA A 18 18.78 -17.89 -6.83
CA ALA A 18 19.43 -17.75 -8.12
C ALA A 18 18.45 -18.29 -9.18
N GLY A 19 17.83 -17.38 -9.93
CA GLY A 19 16.92 -17.69 -11.03
C GLY A 19 16.82 -16.49 -11.97
N CYS A 20 17.29 -16.68 -13.21
CA CYS A 20 17.56 -15.65 -14.20
C CYS A 20 16.33 -14.82 -14.66
N GLY A 21 16.54 -13.50 -14.73
CA GLY A 21 16.06 -12.64 -15.81
C GLY A 21 14.58 -12.25 -15.81
N SER A 22 14.28 -11.05 -15.30
CA SER A 22 13.12 -10.19 -15.64
C SER A 22 13.30 -8.83 -14.94
N PRO A 23 12.77 -7.71 -15.48
CA PRO A 23 13.31 -6.36 -15.28
C PRO A 23 13.37 -5.93 -13.82
N SER A 24 14.49 -5.28 -13.49
CA SER A 24 14.88 -4.82 -12.17
C SER A 24 13.84 -3.90 -11.53
N GLY A 25 13.21 -4.42 -10.49
CA GLY A 25 12.47 -3.66 -9.50
C GLY A 25 12.24 -4.60 -8.33
N THR A 26 13.26 -4.78 -7.48
CA THR A 26 13.02 -5.45 -6.20
C THR A 26 12.47 -4.36 -5.30
N ALA A 27 11.26 -4.56 -4.76
CA ALA A 27 10.66 -3.63 -3.80
C ALA A 27 11.69 -3.25 -2.74
N ASP A 28 11.74 -1.97 -2.36
CA ASP A 28 12.71 -1.51 -1.36
C ASP A 28 12.54 -2.35 -0.08
N PRO A 29 13.54 -3.15 0.29
CA PRO A 29 13.42 -4.06 1.43
C PRO A 29 13.17 -3.31 2.74
N GLU A 30 13.62 -2.05 2.88
CA GLU A 30 13.31 -1.23 4.05
C GLU A 30 11.85 -0.79 4.07
N VAL A 31 11.22 -0.55 2.92
CA VAL A 31 9.79 -0.24 2.84
C VAL A 31 8.97 -1.49 3.14
N VAL A 32 9.35 -2.65 2.60
CA VAL A 32 8.70 -3.93 2.88
C VAL A 32 8.83 -4.30 4.36
N GLU A 33 10.02 -4.22 4.96
CA GLU A 33 10.20 -4.49 6.39
C GLU A 33 9.42 -3.50 7.28
N ARG A 34 9.39 -2.22 6.89
CA ARG A 34 8.60 -1.19 7.59
C ARG A 34 7.09 -1.36 7.39
N HIS A 35 6.65 -1.98 6.31
CA HIS A 35 5.24 -2.30 6.06
C HIS A 35 4.76 -3.48 6.91
N VAL A 36 5.58 -4.53 7.02
CA VAL A 36 5.31 -5.70 7.88
C VAL A 36 5.25 -5.29 9.37
N ALA A 37 5.85 -4.16 9.75
CA ALA A 37 5.77 -3.59 11.09
C ALA A 37 4.64 -2.54 11.23
N SER A 38 3.41 -2.99 11.43
CA SER A 38 2.30 -2.23 12.05
C SER A 38 2.13 -0.76 11.64
N ARG A 39 2.16 -0.44 10.35
CA ARG A 39 1.87 0.92 9.87
C ARG A 39 0.41 1.28 10.06
N SER A 40 0.14 2.56 10.29
CA SER A 40 -1.23 3.09 10.22
C SER A 40 -1.72 3.05 8.76
N ALA A 41 -3.04 2.99 8.53
CA ALA A 41 -3.59 3.02 7.18
C ALA A 41 -3.19 4.29 6.39
N PRO A 42 -3.19 5.51 6.98
CA PRO A 42 -2.68 6.71 6.32
C PRO A 42 -1.22 6.59 5.87
N ASP A 43 -0.34 5.98 6.67
CA ASP A 43 1.07 5.83 6.30
C ASP A 43 1.26 4.90 5.10
N VAL A 44 0.42 3.88 4.96
CA VAL A 44 0.43 2.99 3.78
C VAL A 44 0.02 3.75 2.51
N VAL A 45 -0.97 4.65 2.60
CA VAL A 45 -1.36 5.51 1.47
C VAL A 45 -0.21 6.43 1.07
N ARG A 46 0.47 7.04 2.05
CA ARG A 46 1.64 7.91 1.78
C ARG A 46 2.76 7.15 1.10
N ASP A 47 3.16 5.99 1.64
CA ASP A 47 4.20 5.16 1.03
C ASP A 47 3.81 4.71 -0.39
N TYR A 48 2.54 4.43 -0.64
CA TYR A 48 2.06 4.05 -1.95
C TYR A 48 2.17 5.20 -2.94
N LEU A 49 1.76 6.40 -2.56
CA LEU A 49 1.86 7.59 -3.40
C LEU A 49 3.32 7.94 -3.67
N ASP A 50 4.21 7.83 -2.67
CA ASP A 50 5.65 8.01 -2.85
C ASP A 50 6.21 6.97 -3.84
N ALA A 51 5.85 5.69 -3.68
CA ALA A 51 6.28 4.63 -4.60
C ALA A 51 5.75 4.84 -6.03
N VAL A 52 4.53 5.33 -6.19
CA VAL A 52 3.94 5.70 -7.48
C VAL A 52 4.72 6.84 -8.14
N GLN A 53 5.06 7.89 -7.38
CA GLN A 53 5.86 9.03 -7.85
C GLN A 53 7.29 8.64 -8.24
N ASP A 54 7.87 7.65 -7.56
CA ASP A 54 9.20 7.12 -7.85
C ASP A 54 9.20 6.05 -8.97
N ASP A 55 8.05 5.74 -9.59
CA ASP A 55 7.84 4.59 -10.51
C ASP A 55 8.29 3.24 -9.90
N ASP A 56 8.29 3.13 -8.56
CA ASP A 56 8.56 1.89 -7.82
C ASP A 56 7.31 1.01 -7.73
N ARG A 57 7.01 0.40 -8.88
CA ARG A 57 5.88 -0.52 -9.05
C ARG A 57 5.96 -1.73 -8.13
N ALA A 58 7.17 -2.15 -7.74
CA ALA A 58 7.35 -3.30 -6.89
C ALA A 58 6.89 -3.00 -5.47
N THR A 59 7.27 -1.83 -4.95
CA THR A 59 6.79 -1.35 -3.64
C THR A 59 5.29 -1.07 -3.67
N ALA A 60 4.78 -0.36 -4.69
CA ALA A 60 3.34 -0.10 -4.83
C ALA A 60 2.49 -1.38 -4.85
N ALA A 61 2.97 -2.44 -5.52
CA ALA A 61 2.30 -3.74 -5.55
C ALA A 61 2.32 -4.47 -4.19
N VAL A 62 3.38 -4.34 -3.38
CA VAL A 62 3.44 -4.93 -2.03
C VAL A 62 2.48 -4.24 -1.06
N LEU A 63 2.27 -2.93 -1.23
CA LEU A 63 1.37 -2.12 -0.40
C LEU A 63 -0.12 -2.32 -0.77
N SER A 64 -0.41 -3.11 -1.79
CA SER A 64 -1.73 -3.27 -2.40
C SER A 64 -2.24 -4.71 -2.31
N THR A 65 -3.55 -4.90 -2.37
CA THR A 65 -4.10 -6.24 -2.63
C THR A 65 -3.72 -6.69 -4.05
N PRO A 66 -3.59 -8.01 -4.30
CA PRO A 66 -3.30 -8.52 -5.64
C PRO A 66 -4.35 -8.07 -6.67
N GLY A 67 -5.62 -8.00 -6.24
CA GLY A 67 -6.71 -7.51 -7.06
C GLY A 67 -6.47 -6.06 -7.48
N PHE A 68 -6.16 -5.16 -6.55
CA PHE A 68 -5.94 -3.74 -6.86
C PHE A 68 -4.70 -3.51 -7.73
N ALA A 69 -3.56 -4.11 -7.36
CA ALA A 69 -2.30 -3.98 -8.08
C ALA A 69 -2.41 -4.39 -9.56
N ALA A 70 -3.27 -5.36 -9.88
CA ALA A 70 -3.46 -5.82 -11.26
C ALA A 70 -4.27 -4.85 -12.16
N GLN A 71 -5.06 -3.94 -11.58
CA GLN A 71 -5.96 -3.03 -12.30
C GLN A 71 -5.52 -1.58 -12.20
N ASP A 72 -4.61 -1.25 -11.28
CA ASP A 72 -4.12 0.11 -11.11
C ASP A 72 -3.41 0.62 -12.38
N VAL A 73 -3.97 1.68 -12.95
CA VAL A 73 -3.48 2.29 -14.19
C VAL A 73 -2.18 3.04 -13.97
N TRP A 74 -1.92 3.54 -12.75
CA TRP A 74 -0.67 4.24 -12.44
C TRP A 74 0.52 3.28 -12.46
N GLN A 75 0.34 2.07 -11.91
CA GLN A 75 1.36 1.01 -12.00
C GLN A 75 1.54 0.43 -13.41
N ARG A 76 0.49 0.42 -14.24
CA ARG A 76 0.55 -0.14 -15.60
C ARG A 76 1.10 0.84 -16.63
N ASP A 77 0.46 2.00 -16.73
CA ASP A 77 0.61 2.95 -17.83
C ASP A 77 1.57 4.11 -17.47
N GLY A 78 1.95 4.21 -16.20
CA GLY A 78 2.76 5.30 -15.64
C GLY A 78 1.91 6.24 -14.79
N ALA A 79 2.49 6.71 -13.69
CA ALA A 79 1.86 7.67 -12.80
C ALA A 79 1.86 9.07 -13.44
N PRO A 80 0.81 9.89 -13.21
CA PRO A 80 0.89 11.33 -13.45
C PRO A 80 1.85 11.96 -12.43
N ASP A 81 2.39 13.14 -12.73
CA ASP A 81 3.12 13.91 -11.73
C ASP A 81 2.12 14.45 -10.69
N LEU A 82 2.23 14.00 -9.45
CA LEU A 82 1.41 14.50 -8.34
C LEU A 82 2.05 15.69 -7.62
N ASP A 83 1.27 16.75 -7.42
CA ASP A 83 1.57 17.93 -6.62
C ASP A 83 0.54 18.11 -5.49
N ASP A 84 0.89 18.91 -4.46
CA ASP A 84 -0.01 19.28 -3.36
C ASP A 84 -0.70 18.06 -2.68
N VAL A 85 0.04 16.96 -2.52
CA VAL A 85 -0.47 15.72 -1.92
C VAL A 85 -0.72 15.92 -0.42
N GLU A 86 -1.95 15.74 0.00
CA GLU A 86 -2.38 15.68 1.40
C GLU A 86 -3.12 14.37 1.66
N VAL A 87 -2.66 13.61 2.66
CA VAL A 87 -3.31 12.38 3.12
C VAL A 87 -3.84 12.63 4.53
N SER A 88 -5.14 12.41 4.73
CA SER A 88 -5.79 12.53 6.04
C SER A 88 -5.15 11.57 7.05
N ASP A 89 -4.90 12.05 8.27
CA ASP A 89 -4.52 11.19 9.40
C ASP A 89 -5.71 10.41 9.98
N ASP A 90 -6.94 10.88 9.71
CA ASP A 90 -8.16 10.22 10.14
C ASP A 90 -8.55 9.09 9.18
N THR A 91 -9.09 8.00 9.76
CA THR A 91 -9.65 6.86 9.04
C THR A 91 -11.14 6.73 9.34
N THR A 92 -11.96 6.45 8.33
CA THR A 92 -13.39 6.16 8.52
C THR A 92 -13.65 4.67 8.27
N PRO A 93 -14.45 3.95 9.07
CA PRO A 93 -14.83 2.58 8.75
C PRO A 93 -15.51 2.49 7.38
N TYR A 94 -15.10 1.53 6.56
CA TYR A 94 -15.67 1.30 5.23
C TYR A 94 -16.55 0.04 5.23
N ASP A 95 -17.79 0.15 4.74
CA ASP A 95 -18.71 -0.98 4.65
C ASP A 95 -18.48 -1.75 3.34
N THR A 96 -17.95 -2.97 3.46
CA THR A 96 -17.65 -3.84 2.32
C THR A 96 -18.87 -4.62 1.80
N GLY A 97 -20.05 -4.50 2.42
CA GLY A 97 -21.23 -5.31 2.10
C GLY A 97 -21.75 -5.18 0.66
N TRP A 98 -21.37 -4.11 -0.05
CA TRP A 98 -21.70 -3.87 -1.46
C TRP A 98 -20.49 -3.94 -2.40
N SER A 99 -19.30 -4.26 -1.87
CA SER A 99 -18.05 -4.37 -2.63
C SER A 99 -17.91 -5.75 -3.28
N SER A 100 -16.80 -5.97 -3.99
CA SER A 100 -16.46 -7.28 -4.56
C SER A 100 -16.31 -8.37 -3.48
N GLU A 101 -16.46 -9.64 -3.87
CA GLU A 101 -16.24 -10.79 -2.97
C GLU A 101 -14.83 -10.77 -2.37
N GLU A 102 -13.83 -10.28 -3.10
CA GLU A 102 -12.46 -10.11 -2.61
C GLU A 102 -12.40 -9.15 -1.42
N LEU A 103 -13.01 -7.95 -1.52
CA LEU A 103 -13.02 -6.99 -0.41
C LEU A 103 -13.84 -7.53 0.77
N GLN A 104 -14.93 -8.24 0.52
CA GLN A 104 -15.75 -8.86 1.56
C GLN A 104 -15.02 -9.96 2.36
N ALA A 105 -13.92 -10.51 1.83
CA ALA A 105 -13.13 -11.53 2.51
C ALA A 105 -12.22 -10.95 3.62
N TYR A 106 -12.04 -9.63 3.67
CA TYR A 106 -11.26 -8.97 4.71
C TYR A 106 -12.11 -8.66 5.94
N ALA A 107 -11.52 -8.80 7.12
CA ALA A 107 -12.23 -8.59 8.38
C ALA A 107 -12.40 -7.10 8.71
N GLN A 108 -11.52 -6.26 8.18
CA GLN A 108 -11.51 -4.83 8.45
C GLN A 108 -11.26 -4.06 7.15
N ALA A 109 -11.97 -2.95 6.99
CA ALA A 109 -11.78 -2.00 5.91
C ALA A 109 -11.95 -0.57 6.44
N VAL A 110 -11.09 0.34 5.98
CA VAL A 110 -11.15 1.76 6.29
C VAL A 110 -10.95 2.59 5.04
N ASP A 111 -11.57 3.76 5.02
CA ASP A 111 -11.35 4.82 4.04
C ASP A 111 -10.36 5.84 4.58
N VAL A 112 -9.42 6.25 3.73
CA VAL A 112 -8.44 7.31 3.96
C VAL A 112 -8.59 8.35 2.86
N GLN A 113 -9.15 9.50 3.24
CA GLN A 113 -9.31 10.64 2.35
C GLN A 113 -7.95 11.21 1.95
N THR A 114 -7.83 11.54 0.67
CA THR A 114 -6.59 12.02 0.06
C THR A 114 -6.93 13.11 -0.94
N THR A 115 -6.18 14.20 -0.93
CA THR A 115 -6.23 15.22 -1.97
C THR A 115 -4.89 15.38 -2.64
N TYR A 116 -4.89 15.60 -3.95
CA TYR A 116 -3.69 15.95 -4.72
C TYR A 116 -4.09 16.61 -6.03
N ARG A 117 -3.09 17.19 -6.70
CA ARG A 117 -3.19 17.66 -8.06
C ARG A 117 -2.38 16.74 -8.96
N ALA A 118 -3.03 16.06 -9.88
CA ALA A 118 -2.35 15.34 -10.95
C ALA A 118 -2.09 16.29 -12.14
N ASP A 119 -0.87 16.31 -12.65
CA ASP A 119 -0.56 16.84 -13.98
C ASP A 119 -0.36 15.67 -14.94
N ASP A 120 -1.34 15.44 -15.80
CA ASP A 120 -1.32 14.43 -16.86
C ASP A 120 -0.96 15.04 -18.23
N GLY A 121 -0.46 16.27 -18.26
CA GLY A 121 -0.30 17.06 -19.49
C GLY A 121 -1.64 17.64 -20.02
N GLY A 122 -2.72 17.49 -19.25
CA GLY A 122 -4.04 18.06 -19.46
C GLY A 122 -4.62 18.62 -18.15
N THR A 123 -5.72 19.38 -18.24
CA THR A 123 -6.38 19.97 -17.06
C THR A 123 -7.25 18.94 -16.33
N GLY A 124 -6.65 17.89 -15.78
CA GLY A 124 -7.35 16.85 -15.04
C GLY A 124 -6.90 16.77 -13.59
N THR A 125 -7.72 17.27 -12.64
CA THR A 125 -7.52 17.00 -11.22
C THR A 125 -8.02 15.59 -10.88
N ALA A 126 -7.28 14.54 -11.25
CA ALA A 126 -7.44 13.30 -10.49
C ALA A 126 -7.02 13.61 -9.04
N GLY A 127 -7.84 13.26 -8.05
CA GLY A 127 -7.57 13.49 -6.62
C GLY A 127 -7.90 14.86 -6.04
N GLY A 128 -8.51 15.77 -6.80
CA GLY A 128 -8.70 17.17 -6.34
C GLY A 128 -10.09 17.56 -5.83
N GLU A 129 -11.07 16.65 -5.86
CA GLU A 129 -12.40 16.91 -5.30
C GLU A 129 -12.45 16.45 -3.84
N PRO A 130 -13.09 17.23 -2.93
CA PRO A 130 -13.40 16.75 -1.59
C PRO A 130 -14.21 15.44 -1.69
N GLY A 131 -13.78 14.37 -1.00
CA GLY A 131 -14.42 13.05 -1.13
C GLY A 131 -13.71 12.11 -2.10
N TRP A 132 -12.38 12.21 -2.26
CA TRP A 132 -11.59 11.21 -2.96
C TRP A 132 -10.64 10.54 -1.97
N GLY A 133 -10.46 9.23 -2.07
CA GLY A 133 -9.69 8.49 -1.08
C GLY A 133 -9.40 7.05 -1.48
N TYR A 134 -8.65 6.38 -0.60
CA TYR A 134 -8.26 4.99 -0.71
C TYR A 134 -8.97 4.13 0.34
N VAL A 135 -9.39 2.93 -0.08
CA VAL A 135 -9.87 1.90 0.84
C VAL A 135 -8.72 0.97 1.16
N LEU A 136 -8.43 0.81 2.45
CA LEU A 136 -7.44 -0.12 2.97
C LEU A 136 -8.12 -1.26 3.71
N VAL A 137 -7.58 -2.45 3.57
CA VAL A 137 -8.13 -3.68 4.16
C VAL A 137 -7.06 -4.47 4.90
N ARG A 138 -7.48 -5.29 5.86
CA ARG A 138 -6.63 -6.31 6.52
C ARG A 138 -7.46 -7.44 7.12
N HIS A 139 -6.84 -8.60 7.32
CA HIS A 139 -7.51 -9.79 7.87
C HIS A 139 -7.61 -9.76 9.40
N SER A 140 -6.70 -9.08 10.09
CA SER A 140 -6.69 -8.93 11.54
C SER A 140 -5.86 -7.72 11.98
N ASP A 141 -5.88 -7.39 13.26
CA ASP A 141 -5.05 -6.31 13.81
C ASP A 141 -3.53 -6.58 13.74
N GLN A 142 -3.13 -7.82 13.47
CA GLN A 142 -1.73 -8.22 13.34
C GLN A 142 -1.24 -8.21 11.89
N ASP A 143 -2.16 -8.13 10.93
CA ASP A 143 -1.83 -8.07 9.51
C ASP A 143 -1.63 -6.62 9.07
N PRO A 144 -0.74 -6.36 8.09
CA PRO A 144 -0.58 -5.03 7.55
C PRO A 144 -1.83 -4.58 6.80
N TRP A 145 -2.04 -3.26 6.74
CA TRP A 145 -3.05 -2.65 5.87
C TRP A 145 -2.61 -2.75 4.41
N LEU A 146 -3.52 -3.08 3.50
CA LEU A 146 -3.28 -3.13 2.06
C LEU A 146 -4.28 -2.25 1.33
N ILE A 147 -3.83 -1.52 0.31
CA ILE A 147 -4.71 -0.75 -0.57
C ILE A 147 -5.53 -1.71 -1.45
N ALA A 148 -6.85 -1.67 -1.31
CA ALA A 148 -7.76 -2.53 -2.06
C ALA A 148 -8.56 -1.77 -3.13
N SER A 149 -8.69 -0.44 -2.99
CA SER A 149 -9.46 0.37 -3.91
C SER A 149 -9.09 1.85 -3.80
N ALA A 150 -9.37 2.62 -4.86
CA ALA A 150 -9.14 4.05 -4.93
C ALA A 150 -10.36 4.73 -5.57
N GLY A 151 -10.54 6.03 -5.31
CA GLY A 151 -11.65 6.82 -5.85
C GLY A 151 -12.93 6.77 -5.04
N HIS A 152 -12.83 6.67 -3.71
CA HIS A 152 -13.97 6.68 -2.79
C HIS A 152 -14.15 8.02 -2.08
N GLY A 153 -15.40 8.46 -1.95
CA GLY A 153 -15.87 9.49 -1.01
C GLY A 153 -17.14 10.21 -1.45
#